data_AF-A0A7T8GPQ1-F1
#
_entry.id   AF-A0A7T8GPQ1-F1
#
_cell.length_a   1.000
_cell.length_b   1.000
_cell.length_c   1.000
_cell.angle_alpha   90.00
_cell.angle_beta   90.00
_cell.angle_gamma   90.00
#
_symmetry.space_group_name_H-M   'P 1'
#
loop_
_entity.id
_entity.type
_entity.pdbx_description
1 polymer ?
#
loop_
_entity_poly.entity_id
_entity_poly.type
_entity_poly.pdbx_seq_one_letter_code
_entity_poly.pdbx_strand_id
1 'polypeptide(L)'
;IAKSFKESEDIEEGFLTPERKTPVRSLVRKRATNLDMFWSKEFWPPPSSPDLNPCDYYLWGVLERDTNKRAHNTVDSLKAAIIQAVANLSRN
;
A
#
# COMPACT_ATOMS: atom_id res chain seq x y z
N ILE A 1 -15.80 -47.27 -15.46
CA ILE A 1 -14.35 -47.55 -15.45
C ILE A 1 -13.64 -46.23 -15.24
N ALA A 2 -12.94 -46.07 -14.12
CA ALA A 2 -12.19 -44.86 -13.80
C ALA A 2 -10.86 -44.80 -14.58
N LYS A 3 -10.41 -43.57 -14.87
CA LYS A 3 -9.02 -43.07 -15.08
C LYS A 3 -9.15 -41.79 -15.91
N SER A 4 -8.35 -40.75 -15.80
CA SER A 4 -7.42 -40.23 -14.79
C SER A 4 -7.00 -38.88 -15.39
N PHE A 5 -6.80 -37.88 -14.55
CA PHE A 5 -6.26 -36.57 -14.88
C PHE A 5 -4.98 -36.64 -15.74
N LYS A 6 -4.88 -35.79 -16.76
CA LYS A 6 -3.59 -35.29 -17.27
C LYS A 6 -3.73 -33.84 -17.73
N GLU A 7 -2.97 -33.02 -17.01
CA GLU A 7 -2.63 -31.63 -17.21
C GLU A 7 -1.79 -31.47 -18.49
N SER A 8 -2.17 -30.52 -19.35
CA SER A 8 -1.24 -29.86 -20.25
C SER A 8 -1.82 -28.50 -20.60
N GLU A 9 -1.24 -27.49 -19.95
CA GLU A 9 -1.29 -26.09 -20.34
C GLU A 9 -0.82 -25.97 -21.79
N ASP A 10 -1.74 -25.73 -22.71
CA ASP A 10 -1.40 -25.08 -23.96
C ASP A 10 -1.93 -23.64 -23.87
N ILE A 11 -0.93 -22.77 -23.74
CA ILE A 11 -0.98 -21.32 -23.81
C ILE A 11 -1.55 -20.91 -25.18
N GLU A 12 -2.11 -19.71 -25.19
CA GLU A 12 -2.59 -18.92 -26.32
C GLU A 12 -4.08 -19.05 -26.61
N GLU A 13 -4.85 -18.19 -25.96
CA GLU A 13 -5.79 -17.39 -26.73
C GLU A 13 -5.92 -15.98 -26.17
N GLY A 14 -5.63 -15.01 -27.04
CA GLY A 14 -6.68 -14.05 -27.34
C GLY A 14 -6.75 -12.83 -26.45
N PHE A 15 -5.99 -11.83 -26.87
CA PHE A 15 -6.44 -10.45 -27.01
C PHE A 15 -7.99 -10.29 -26.95
N LEU A 16 -8.47 -9.67 -25.87
CA LEU A 16 -9.64 -8.78 -25.74
C LEU A 16 -10.88 -9.04 -26.62
N THR A 17 -12.00 -9.44 -25.98
CA THR A 17 -13.37 -9.12 -26.41
C THR A 17 -14.30 -8.81 -25.21
N PRO A 18 -15.42 -8.07 -25.40
CA PRO A 18 -15.86 -7.00 -24.48
C PRO A 18 -16.97 -7.36 -23.46
N GLU A 19 -17.06 -8.60 -22.99
CA GLU A 19 -18.26 -9.11 -22.30
C GLU A 19 -17.95 -9.91 -21.01
N ARG A 20 -17.21 -9.33 -20.05
CA ARG A 20 -17.17 -9.85 -18.66
C ARG A 20 -17.48 -8.74 -17.68
N LYS A 21 -18.75 -8.62 -17.31
CA LYS A 21 -19.20 -7.88 -16.12
C LYS A 21 -18.65 -8.59 -14.88
N THR A 22 -17.39 -8.36 -14.56
CA THR A 22 -16.89 -8.64 -13.21
C THR A 22 -17.68 -7.75 -12.26
N PRO A 23 -18.39 -8.32 -11.26
CA PRO A 23 -19.04 -7.48 -10.26
C PRO A 23 -17.95 -6.65 -9.60
N VAL A 24 -18.10 -5.33 -9.55
CA VAL A 24 -17.16 -4.41 -8.87
C VAL A 24 -16.80 -4.91 -7.46
N ARG A 25 -17.68 -5.71 -6.85
CA ARG A 25 -17.49 -6.42 -5.58
C ARG A 25 -16.34 -7.43 -5.54
N SER A 26 -15.92 -8.05 -6.65
CA SER A 26 -14.80 -9.01 -6.64
C SER A 26 -13.44 -8.32 -6.57
N LEU A 27 -13.34 -7.07 -7.04
CA LEU A 27 -12.15 -6.23 -6.85
C LEU A 27 -12.01 -5.75 -5.40
N VAL A 28 -13.13 -5.67 -4.66
CA VAL A 28 -13.15 -5.25 -3.25
C VAL A 28 -12.69 -6.37 -2.30
N ARG A 29 -12.60 -7.63 -2.76
CA ARG A 29 -12.29 -8.81 -1.93
C ARG A 29 -10.93 -9.43 -2.21
N LYS A 30 -9.90 -8.60 -2.31
CA LYS A 30 -8.49 -9.04 -2.20
C LYS A 30 -7.72 -8.12 -1.25
N ARG A 31 -8.37 -7.76 -0.14
CA ARG A 31 -7.86 -6.92 0.92
C ARG A 31 -7.87 -7.77 2.19
N ALA A 32 -6.71 -7.89 2.85
CA ALA A 32 -6.38 -8.84 3.91
C ALA A 32 -6.05 -10.22 3.35
N THR A 33 -4.78 -10.53 3.13
CA THR A 33 -3.88 -10.91 4.23
C THR A 33 -2.51 -10.24 4.13
N ASN A 34 -2.03 -9.76 5.29
CA ASN A 34 -0.80 -9.02 5.54
C ASN A 34 0.43 -9.36 4.65
N LEU A 35 1.15 -8.30 4.26
CA LEU A 35 2.54 -8.27 3.74
C LEU A 35 2.77 -8.60 2.25
N ASP A 36 2.13 -7.84 1.37
CA ASP A 36 2.75 -7.50 0.07
C ASP A 36 2.74 -5.97 -0.11
N MET A 37 3.06 -5.25 0.99
CA MET A 37 2.82 -3.80 1.19
C MET A 37 3.65 -2.89 0.28
N PHE A 38 4.47 -3.45 -0.61
CA PHE A 38 5.23 -2.69 -1.58
C PHE A 38 4.62 -2.88 -2.95
N TRP A 39 4.04 -1.81 -3.47
CA TRP A 39 3.68 -1.75 -4.88
C TRP A 39 4.95 -1.92 -5.71
N SER A 40 4.92 -2.81 -6.70
CA SER A 40 5.99 -2.86 -7.69
C SER A 40 6.05 -1.51 -8.41
N LYS A 41 7.20 -1.18 -8.99
CA LYS A 41 7.37 0.10 -9.70
C LYS A 41 6.32 0.29 -10.80
N GLU A 42 5.92 -0.81 -11.44
CA GLU A 42 4.92 -0.87 -12.50
C GLU A 42 3.48 -0.72 -11.99
N PHE A 43 3.25 -1.01 -10.71
CA PHE A 43 1.95 -0.86 -10.05
C PHE A 43 1.79 0.51 -9.39
N TRP A 44 2.88 1.24 -9.15
CA TRP A 44 2.80 2.58 -8.58
C TRP A 44 1.94 3.48 -9.49
N PRO A 45 0.96 4.21 -8.92
CA PRO A 45 0.08 5.08 -9.68
C PRO A 45 0.87 6.15 -10.43
N PRO A 46 0.24 6.82 -11.42
CA PRO A 46 0.87 7.91 -12.15
C PRO A 46 1.51 8.95 -11.22
N PRO A 47 2.55 9.65 -11.71
CA PRO A 47 3.20 10.72 -10.96
C PRO A 47 2.18 11.72 -10.39
N SER A 48 2.45 12.25 -9.19
CA SER A 48 1.57 13.19 -8.46
C SER A 48 0.38 12.57 -7.71
N SER A 49 0.53 11.34 -7.20
CA SER A 49 -0.48 10.67 -6.36
C SER A 49 -0.05 10.56 -4.87
N PRO A 50 0.13 11.67 -4.13
CA PRO A 50 0.51 11.63 -2.71
C PRO A 50 -0.60 11.06 -1.81
N ASP A 51 -1.85 11.15 -2.26
CA ASP A 51 -3.04 10.58 -1.61
C ASP A 51 -3.00 9.05 -1.52
N LEU A 52 -2.17 8.40 -2.35
CA LEU A 52 -2.01 6.96 -2.37
C LEU A 52 -0.83 6.47 -1.50
N ASN A 53 0.01 7.37 -0.98
CA ASN A 53 1.12 7.02 -0.09
C ASN A 53 0.77 7.28 1.39
N PRO A 54 0.67 6.25 2.25
CA PRO A 54 0.42 6.42 3.68
C PRO A 54 1.41 7.34 4.40
N CYS A 55 2.64 7.44 3.91
CA CYS A 55 3.59 8.39 4.47
C CYS A 55 3.18 9.83 4.18
N ASP A 56 2.77 10.12 2.93
CA ASP A 56 2.46 11.48 2.48
C ASP A 56 1.09 11.95 2.96
N TYR A 57 0.05 11.12 2.89
CA TYR A 57 -1.30 11.56 3.31
C TYR A 57 -1.52 11.53 4.83
N TYR A 58 -0.68 10.82 5.60
CA TYR A 58 -0.89 10.64 7.04
C TYR A 58 0.37 10.85 7.89
N LEU A 59 1.40 10.01 7.71
CA LEU A 59 2.54 9.97 8.64
C LEU A 59 3.18 11.35 8.82
N TRP A 60 3.49 12.04 7.73
CA TRP A 60 4.17 13.33 7.79
C TRP A 60 3.34 14.40 8.49
N GLY A 61 2.04 14.47 8.22
CA GLY A 61 1.15 15.43 8.89
C GLY A 61 1.03 15.18 10.39
N VAL A 62 1.02 13.90 10.82
CA VAL A 62 0.99 13.58 12.26
C VAL A 62 2.31 13.93 12.94
N LEU A 63 3.44 13.55 12.34
CA LEU A 63 4.75 13.85 12.89
C LEU A 63 4.98 15.36 12.99
N GLU A 64 4.68 16.10 11.91
CA GLU A 64 4.79 17.56 11.90
C GLU A 64 3.97 18.20 13.03
N ARG A 65 2.69 17.83 13.15
CA ARG A 65 1.81 18.33 14.20
C ARG A 65 2.33 18.04 15.60
N ASP A 66 2.95 16.89 15.83
CA ASP A 66 3.39 16.48 17.17
C ASP A 66 4.76 17.05 17.54
N THR A 67 5.71 17.09 16.61
CA THR A 67 7.05 17.64 16.87
C THR A 67 7.01 19.16 16.96
N ASN A 68 6.23 19.84 16.10
CA ASN A 68 6.21 21.30 16.03
C ASN A 68 5.38 21.96 17.14
N LYS A 69 4.86 21.20 18.12
CA LYS A 69 4.25 21.76 19.34
C LYS A 69 5.24 22.57 20.17
N ARG A 70 6.55 22.35 19.97
CA ARG A 70 7.64 23.06 20.63
C ARG A 70 8.68 23.46 19.60
N ALA A 71 9.32 24.61 19.81
CA ALA A 71 10.47 25.00 19.00
C ALA A 71 11.70 24.14 19.35
N HIS A 72 12.49 23.80 18.33
CA HIS A 72 13.73 23.05 18.49
C HIS A 72 14.92 23.95 18.15
N ASN A 73 15.80 24.17 19.13
CA ASN A 73 16.99 25.02 18.96
C ASN A 73 18.18 24.28 18.35
N THR A 74 18.08 22.94 18.23
CA THR A 74 19.12 22.09 17.65
C THR A 74 18.49 20.98 16.81
N VAL A 75 19.24 20.50 15.83
CA VAL A 75 18.84 19.36 14.99
C VAL A 75 18.64 18.09 15.83
N ASP A 76 19.46 17.88 16.86
CA ASP A 76 19.35 16.70 17.72
C ASP A 76 18.08 16.71 18.57
N SER A 77 17.66 17.89 19.04
CA SER A 77 16.36 18.05 19.73
C SER A 77 15.20 17.68 18.80
N LEU A 78 15.24 18.11 17.54
CA LEU A 78 14.22 17.76 16.55
C LEU A 78 14.21 16.25 16.23
N LYS A 79 15.39 15.65 16.00
CA LYS A 79 15.51 14.19 15.78
C LYS A 79 14.93 13.39 16.93
N ALA A 80 15.25 13.76 18.17
CA ALA A 80 14.72 13.10 19.36
C ALA A 80 13.18 13.19 19.43
N ALA A 81 12.61 14.36 19.11
CA ALA A 81 11.17 14.56 19.07
C ALA A 81 10.49 13.71 17.98
N ILE A 82 11.07 13.62 16.78
CA ILE A 82 10.56 12.76 15.70
C ILE A 82 10.55 11.29 16.14
N ILE A 83 11.67 10.80 16.69
CA ILE A 83 11.77 9.41 17.18
C ILE A 83 10.70 9.13 18.25
N GLN A 84 10.50 10.06 19.19
CA GLN A 84 9.47 9.94 20.21
C GLN A 84 8.06 9.94 19.62
N ALA A 85 7.76 10.81 18.65
CA ALA A 85 6.46 10.87 17.99
C ALA A 85 6.16 9.56 17.25
N VAL A 86 7.13 9.00 16.52
CA VAL A 86 7.00 7.68 15.88
C VAL A 86 6.79 6.57 16.92
N ALA A 87 7.52 6.58 18.03
CA ALA A 87 7.37 5.59 19.09
C ALA A 87 6.01 5.67 19.83
N ASN A 88 5.32 6.80 19.74
CA ASN A 88 3.98 6.97 20.30
C ASN A 88 2.89 6.51 19.32
N LEU A 89 3.13 6.62 18.00
CA LEU A 89 2.21 6.12 16.97
C LEU A 89 1.98 4.62 17.04
N SER A 90 2.98 3.84 17.47
CA SER A 90 2.88 2.37 17.59
C SER A 90 2.12 1.89 18.84
N ARG A 91 1.76 2.78 19.76
CA ARG A 91 1.06 2.43 21.01
C ARG A 91 -0.45 2.65 20.97
N ASN A 92 -0.98 3.23 19.90
CA ASN A 92 -2.41 3.47 19.69
C ASN A 92 -2.98 2.41 18.73
#